data_AF-A0A1D1V854-F1
#
_entry.id   AF-A0A1D1V854-F1
#
_cell.length_a   1.000
_cell.length_b   1.000
_cell.length_c   1.000
_cell.angle_alpha   90.00
_cell.angle_beta   90.00
_cell.angle_gamma   90.00
#
_symmetry.space_group_name_H-M   'P 1'
#
loop_
_entity.id
_entity.type
_entity.pdbx_description
1 polymer ?
#
loop_
_entity_poly.entity_id
_entity_poly.type
_entity_poly.pdbx_seq_one_letter_code
_entity_poly.pdbx_strand_id
1 'polypeptide(L)'
;MRPGRTLGTAGVKRVEAITQSENSMTHSYTVMMAVSLSRPKFLPVLFLMLREEKGVFGPIVSRTMFKADNVYVTASTSGKMTKKLYLDWSEKVLFPHMEERCIFLADSWKTFTDQDSVMEMKPGRAGVRNADHPSERYRSNSTAGCVML
;
A
#
# COMPACT_ATOMS: atom_id res chain seq x y z
N MET A 1 0.44 12.99 9.66
CA MET A 1 1.76 13.68 9.67
C MET A 1 2.81 12.83 8.95
N ARG A 2 3.37 13.28 7.81
CA ARG A 2 4.45 12.54 7.12
C ARG A 2 5.73 12.61 7.96
N PRO A 3 6.50 11.51 8.11
CA PRO A 3 7.79 11.55 8.78
C PRO A 3 8.80 12.16 7.82
N GLY A 4 9.01 13.46 7.92
CA GLY A 4 9.93 14.18 7.04
C GLY A 4 9.87 15.68 7.26
N ARG A 5 10.65 16.12 8.26
CA ARG A 5 11.10 17.50 8.53
C ARG A 5 10.03 18.60 8.38
N THR A 6 9.53 19.08 9.51
CA THR A 6 8.97 20.43 9.58
C THR A 6 10.06 21.43 9.14
N LEU A 7 9.71 22.47 8.36
CA LEU A 7 10.59 23.59 8.00
C LEU A 7 10.92 24.46 9.24
N GLY A 8 11.38 23.84 10.32
CA GLY A 8 11.87 24.49 11.52
C GLY A 8 13.38 24.55 11.50
N THR A 9 13.95 25.53 12.20
CA THR A 9 15.39 25.65 12.37
C THR A 9 15.96 24.38 13.01
N ALA A 10 17.07 23.87 12.47
CA ALA A 10 17.75 22.71 13.05
C ALA A 10 18.14 22.98 14.51
N GLY A 11 17.86 22.03 15.41
CA GLY A 11 18.12 22.15 16.85
C GLY A 11 16.95 22.63 17.70
N VAL A 12 15.83 23.05 17.08
CA VAL A 12 14.62 23.44 17.81
C VAL A 12 13.92 22.21 18.40
N LYS A 13 13.69 22.23 19.73
CA LYS A 13 13.07 21.13 20.48
C LYS A 13 11.54 21.05 20.31
N ARG A 14 10.88 22.19 20.06
CA ARG A 14 9.43 22.27 19.91
C ARG A 14 9.11 23.06 18.65
N VAL A 15 8.40 22.44 17.72
CA VAL A 15 7.89 23.11 16.52
C VAL A 15 6.37 23.10 16.58
N GLU A 16 5.78 24.27 16.60
CA GLU A 16 4.32 24.43 16.54
C GLU A 16 3.85 24.31 15.10
N ALA A 17 2.78 23.56 14.87
CA ALA A 17 2.20 23.36 13.54
C ALA A 17 0.71 23.66 13.60
N ILE A 18 0.22 24.47 12.66
CA ILE A 18 -1.22 24.68 12.47
C ILE A 18 -1.73 23.51 11.62
N THR A 19 -2.79 22.89 12.08
CA THR A 19 -3.41 21.75 11.41
C THR A 19 -4.86 22.08 11.09
N GLN A 20 -5.39 21.47 10.05
CA GLN A 20 -6.78 21.70 9.64
C GLN A 20 -7.79 21.11 10.64
N SER A 21 -7.40 20.07 11.39
CA SER A 21 -8.24 19.44 12.40
C SER A 21 -7.42 18.53 13.31
N GLU A 22 -7.86 18.35 14.56
CA GLU A 22 -7.26 17.40 15.50
C GLU A 22 -7.17 15.99 14.90
N ASN A 23 -8.17 15.57 14.12
CA ASN A 23 -8.19 14.27 13.46
C ASN A 23 -7.00 14.04 12.52
N SER A 24 -6.47 15.10 11.89
CA SER A 24 -5.28 15.01 11.03
C SER A 24 -4.00 14.65 11.79
N MET A 25 -4.00 14.89 13.11
CA MET A 25 -2.92 14.58 14.02
C MET A 25 -3.08 13.20 14.67
N THR A 26 -4.31 12.83 15.03
CA THR A 26 -4.59 11.65 15.85
C THR A 26 -4.91 10.41 15.01
N HIS A 27 -5.51 10.60 13.84
CA HIS A 27 -5.89 9.51 12.95
C HIS A 27 -5.01 9.50 11.71
N SER A 28 -4.55 8.31 11.36
CA SER A 28 -3.83 8.06 10.11
C SER A 28 -4.47 6.86 9.44
N TYR A 29 -4.62 6.94 8.13
CA TYR A 29 -5.05 5.83 7.31
C TYR A 29 -4.12 5.71 6.11
N THR A 30 -4.02 4.50 5.59
CA THR A 30 -3.33 4.21 4.33
C THR A 30 -4.37 3.78 3.31
N VAL A 31 -4.31 4.40 2.13
CA VAL A 31 -5.10 3.98 0.97
C VAL A 31 -4.14 3.38 -0.04
N MET A 32 -4.44 2.18 -0.53
CA MET A 32 -3.76 1.62 -1.69
C MET A 32 -4.72 1.49 -2.86
N MET A 33 -4.27 2.00 -4.00
CA MET A 33 -4.96 1.97 -5.28
C MET A 33 -4.01 1.38 -6.29
N ALA A 34 -4.54 0.57 -7.21
CA ALA A 34 -3.83 0.15 -8.40
C ALA A 34 -4.54 0.70 -9.64
N VAL A 35 -3.76 1.04 -10.65
CA VAL A 35 -4.24 1.54 -11.94
C VAL A 35 -3.86 0.51 -12.98
N SER A 36 -4.83 0.09 -13.80
CA SER A 36 -4.51 -0.67 -14.99
C SER A 36 -4.04 0.27 -16.09
N LEU A 37 -2.87 0.01 -16.66
CA LEU A 37 -2.37 0.75 -17.81
C LEU A 37 -2.98 0.27 -19.13
N SER A 38 -3.34 -1.02 -19.22
CA SER A 38 -4.01 -1.57 -20.41
C SER A 38 -5.46 -1.06 -20.53
N ARG A 39 -6.11 -0.81 -19.39
CA ARG A 39 -7.42 -0.18 -19.29
C ARG A 39 -7.31 1.01 -18.34
N PRO A 40 -7.14 2.26 -18.82
CA PRO A 40 -6.75 3.43 -18.02
C PRO A 40 -7.84 3.83 -17.01
N LYS A 41 -7.97 3.02 -15.96
CA LYS A 41 -8.95 3.07 -14.88
C LYS A 41 -8.30 2.48 -13.64
N PHE A 42 -8.78 2.93 -12.48
CA PHE A 42 -8.46 2.25 -11.23
C PHE A 42 -9.02 0.83 -11.23
N LEU A 43 -8.35 -0.05 -10.50
CA LEU A 43 -9.00 -1.30 -10.10
C LEU A 43 -10.27 -0.97 -9.31
N PRO A 44 -11.34 -1.77 -9.49
CA PRO A 44 -12.66 -1.43 -8.98
C PRO A 44 -12.78 -1.51 -7.45
N VAL A 45 -11.76 -2.02 -6.74
CA VAL A 45 -11.75 -2.12 -5.27
C VAL A 45 -10.64 -1.23 -4.68
N LEU A 46 -11.02 -0.41 -3.71
CA LEU A 46 -10.11 0.42 -2.92
C LEU A 46 -9.68 -0.30 -1.66
N PHE A 47 -8.39 -0.31 -1.34
CA PHE A 47 -7.91 -0.80 -0.05
C PHE A 47 -7.73 0.35 0.93
N LEU A 48 -8.44 0.30 2.06
CA LEU A 48 -8.37 1.29 3.13
C LEU A 48 -7.92 0.62 4.43
N MET A 49 -6.79 1.05 4.97
CA MET A 49 -6.29 0.61 6.26
C MET A 49 -6.38 1.74 7.27
N LEU A 50 -7.15 1.51 8.34
CA LEU A 50 -7.26 2.43 9.46
C LEU A 50 -6.25 2.06 10.55
N ARG A 51 -5.71 3.07 11.24
CA ARG A 51 -4.86 2.85 12.41
C ARG A 51 -5.72 2.65 13.65
N GLU A 52 -5.64 1.45 14.23
CA GLU A 52 -6.34 1.07 15.47
C GLU A 52 -5.31 0.60 16.50
N GLU A 53 -5.46 0.98 17.78
CA GLU A 53 -4.46 0.65 18.82
C GLU A 53 -4.17 -0.85 18.93
N LYS A 54 -5.21 -1.69 18.82
CA LYS A 54 -5.11 -3.16 18.85
C LYS A 54 -4.93 -3.80 17.47
N GLY A 55 -4.86 -2.98 16.42
CA GLY A 55 -4.78 -3.43 15.03
C GLY A 55 -6.04 -4.12 14.50
N VAL A 56 -7.15 -4.03 15.24
CA VAL A 56 -8.45 -4.59 14.89
C VAL A 56 -9.54 -3.61 15.28
N PHE A 57 -10.65 -3.64 14.55
CA PHE A 57 -11.81 -2.84 14.90
C PHE A 57 -12.49 -3.36 16.16
N GLY A 58 -12.84 -2.44 17.06
CA GLY A 58 -13.66 -2.77 18.22
C GLY A 58 -15.07 -3.22 17.81
N PRO A 59 -15.82 -3.92 18.69
CA PRO A 59 -17.13 -4.49 18.35
C PRO A 59 -18.16 -3.47 17.84
N ILE A 60 -18.12 -2.24 18.36
CA ILE A 60 -19.02 -1.17 17.95
C ILE A 60 -18.69 -0.74 16.51
N VAL A 61 -17.42 -0.42 16.25
CA VAL A 61 -16.94 0.01 14.93
C VAL A 61 -17.22 -1.08 13.88
N SER A 62 -16.88 -2.34 14.17
CA SER A 62 -17.15 -3.46 13.25
C SER A 62 -18.63 -3.60 12.85
N ARG A 63 -19.56 -3.21 13.74
CA ARG A 63 -21.00 -3.25 13.51
C ARG A 63 -21.54 -2.03 12.78
N THR A 64 -21.04 -0.84 13.12
CA THR A 64 -21.62 0.44 12.64
C THR A 64 -20.84 1.08 11.49
N MET A 65 -19.63 0.60 11.18
CA MET A 65 -18.79 1.15 10.13
C MET A 65 -19.49 1.02 8.77
N PHE A 66 -19.41 2.09 7.98
CA PHE A 66 -19.87 2.09 6.60
C PHE A 66 -19.16 1.00 5.79
N LYS A 67 -19.93 0.27 4.98
CA LYS A 67 -19.43 -0.78 4.09
C LYS A 67 -19.89 -0.46 2.67
N ALA A 68 -18.98 -0.62 1.74
CA ALA A 68 -19.26 -0.52 0.32
C ALA A 68 -18.55 -1.66 -0.41
N ASP A 69 -19.19 -2.18 -1.45
CA ASP A 69 -18.69 -3.35 -2.19
C ASP A 69 -17.34 -3.08 -2.88
N ASN A 70 -17.06 -1.80 -3.16
CA ASN A 70 -15.83 -1.34 -3.80
C ASN A 70 -14.77 -0.81 -2.82
N VAL A 71 -14.93 -1.06 -1.52
CA VAL A 71 -13.93 -0.67 -0.50
C VAL A 71 -13.65 -1.83 0.44
N TYR A 72 -12.44 -2.36 0.36
CA TYR A 72 -11.90 -3.29 1.34
C TYR A 72 -11.28 -2.52 2.50
N VAL A 73 -11.93 -2.56 3.67
CA VAL A 73 -11.49 -1.85 4.87
C VAL A 73 -10.86 -2.82 5.86
N THR A 74 -9.66 -2.49 6.35
CA THR A 74 -8.93 -3.25 7.37
C THR A 74 -8.29 -2.32 8.41
N ALA A 75 -7.72 -2.89 9.46
CA ALA A 75 -7.08 -2.16 10.55
C ALA A 75 -5.63 -2.64 10.79
N SER A 76 -4.79 -1.74 11.29
CA SER A 76 -3.47 -2.12 11.80
C SER A 76 -3.00 -1.20 12.94
N THR A 77 -2.06 -1.66 13.75
CA THR A 77 -1.52 -0.91 14.89
C THR A 77 -0.77 0.36 14.48
N SER A 78 -0.08 0.31 13.34
CA SER A 78 0.76 1.40 12.86
C SER A 78 0.11 2.25 11.77
N GLY A 79 -0.96 1.75 11.15
CA GLY A 79 -1.50 2.31 9.91
C GLY A 79 -0.55 2.17 8.71
N LYS A 80 0.55 1.41 8.84
CA LYS A 80 1.55 1.19 7.79
C LYS A 80 1.34 -0.18 7.15
N MET A 81 1.66 -0.26 5.87
CA MET A 81 1.66 -1.53 5.14
C MET A 81 2.73 -2.47 5.71
N THR A 82 2.38 -3.74 5.86
CA THR A 82 3.27 -4.83 6.30
C THR A 82 3.23 -5.94 5.26
N LYS A 83 4.16 -6.91 5.30
CA LYS A 83 4.13 -8.08 4.43
C LYS A 83 2.76 -8.78 4.41
N LYS A 84 2.19 -9.04 5.60
CA LYS A 84 0.87 -9.68 5.72
C LYS A 84 -0.25 -8.85 5.07
N LEU A 85 -0.24 -7.54 5.29
CA LEU A 85 -1.25 -6.64 4.72
C LEU A 85 -1.09 -6.47 3.21
N TYR A 86 0.15 -6.58 2.71
CA TYR A 86 0.43 -6.61 1.28
C TYR A 86 -0.12 -7.87 0.64
N LEU A 87 0.11 -9.06 1.22
CA LEU A 87 -0.46 -10.31 0.72
C LEU A 87 -2.00 -10.27 0.72
N ASP A 88 -2.61 -9.74 1.79
CA ASP A 88 -4.05 -9.57 1.89
C ASP A 88 -4.59 -8.59 0.84
N TRP A 89 -3.91 -7.46 0.62
CA TRP A 89 -4.22 -6.54 -0.49
C TRP A 89 -4.13 -7.23 -1.85
N SER A 90 -3.05 -8.00 -2.08
CA SER A 90 -2.84 -8.69 -3.35
C SER A 90 -3.98 -9.67 -3.62
N GLU A 91 -4.37 -10.47 -2.63
CA GLU A 91 -5.44 -11.46 -2.77
C GLU A 91 -6.82 -10.81 -2.95
N LYS A 92 -7.15 -9.79 -2.16
CA LYS A 92 -8.50 -9.21 -2.13
C LYS A 92 -8.73 -8.14 -3.18
N VAL A 93 -7.68 -7.47 -3.65
CA VAL A 93 -7.78 -6.29 -4.52
C VAL A 93 -7.07 -6.50 -5.85
N LEU A 94 -5.81 -6.96 -5.85
CA LEU A 94 -5.04 -7.05 -7.09
C LEU A 94 -5.50 -8.24 -7.94
N PHE A 95 -5.40 -9.46 -7.40
CA PHE A 95 -5.56 -10.72 -8.15
C PHE A 95 -6.91 -10.90 -8.85
N PRO A 96 -8.06 -10.51 -8.27
CA PRO A 96 -9.35 -10.65 -8.93
C PRO A 96 -9.48 -9.84 -10.23
N HIS A 97 -8.58 -8.87 -10.44
CA HIS A 97 -8.61 -7.96 -11.59
C HIS A 97 -7.34 -8.04 -12.45
N MET A 98 -6.46 -9.00 -12.19
CA MET A 98 -5.31 -9.26 -13.05
C MET A 98 -5.72 -10.03 -14.30
N GLU A 99 -5.07 -9.69 -15.41
CA GLU A 99 -5.14 -10.48 -16.65
C GLU A 99 -4.15 -11.66 -16.56
N GLU A 100 -4.27 -12.65 -17.46
CA GLU A 100 -3.43 -13.87 -17.41
C GLU A 100 -1.92 -13.61 -17.43
N ARG A 101 -1.52 -12.47 -17.99
CA ARG A 101 -0.13 -11.98 -18.00
C ARG A 101 -0.15 -10.48 -17.79
N CYS A 102 0.41 -9.99 -16.70
CA CYS A 102 0.53 -8.56 -16.47
C CYS A 102 1.89 -8.17 -15.86
N ILE A 103 2.24 -6.90 -16.03
CA ILE A 103 3.41 -6.30 -15.38
C ILE A 103 2.90 -5.44 -14.24
N PHE A 104 3.30 -5.78 -13.02
CA PHE A 104 3.05 -4.98 -11.83
C PHE A 104 4.25 -4.07 -11.57
N LEU A 105 4.02 -2.77 -11.73
CA LEU A 105 5.01 -1.72 -11.44
C LEU A 105 4.74 -1.16 -10.04
N ALA A 106 5.73 -1.25 -9.16
CA ALA A 106 5.65 -0.76 -7.80
C ALA A 106 6.82 0.19 -7.48
N ASP A 107 6.68 0.98 -6.41
CA ASP A 107 7.78 1.81 -5.92
C ASP A 107 8.90 0.96 -5.30
N SER A 108 9.97 1.61 -4.85
CA SER A 108 11.14 0.96 -4.22
C SER A 108 10.89 0.56 -2.76
N TRP A 109 9.64 0.44 -2.32
CA TRP A 109 9.34 0.06 -0.95
C TRP A 109 9.76 -1.38 -0.65
N LYS A 110 10.32 -1.59 0.55
CA LYS A 110 11.01 -2.83 0.94
C LYS A 110 10.20 -4.10 0.69
N THR A 111 8.89 -4.06 0.88
CA THR A 111 8.01 -5.23 0.70
C THR A 111 7.84 -5.63 -0.76
N PHE A 112 7.87 -4.66 -1.69
CA PHE A 112 7.84 -4.95 -3.13
C PHE A 112 9.18 -5.44 -3.65
N THR A 113 10.27 -5.04 -2.99
CA THR A 113 11.63 -5.48 -3.34
C THR A 113 12.06 -6.77 -2.64
N ASP A 114 11.27 -7.26 -1.67
CA ASP A 114 11.53 -8.50 -0.95
C ASP A 114 11.09 -9.72 -1.77
N GLN A 115 12.06 -10.46 -2.30
CA GLN A 115 11.81 -11.58 -3.21
C GLN A 115 10.95 -12.66 -2.56
N ASP A 116 11.15 -12.96 -1.27
CA ASP A 116 10.36 -13.97 -0.59
C ASP A 116 8.88 -13.56 -0.50
N SER A 117 8.61 -12.28 -0.21
CA SER A 117 7.25 -11.73 -0.25
C SER A 117 6.62 -11.78 -1.64
N VAL A 118 7.42 -11.48 -2.67
CA VAL A 118 6.95 -11.49 -4.06
C VAL A 118 6.64 -12.90 -4.54
N MET A 119 7.48 -13.89 -4.21
CA MET A 119 7.29 -15.27 -4.64
C MET A 119 6.21 -16.01 -3.83
N GLU A 120 5.91 -15.54 -2.61
CA GLU A 120 4.79 -16.03 -1.80
C GLU A 120 3.43 -15.63 -2.40
N MET A 121 3.39 -14.57 -3.22
CA MET A 121 2.20 -14.23 -3.99
C MET A 121 1.87 -15.36 -4.97
N LYS A 122 0.69 -15.95 -4.83
CA LYS A 122 0.20 -17.00 -5.75
C LYS A 122 -1.11 -16.55 -6.38
N PRO A 123 -1.07 -15.86 -7.53
CA PRO A 123 -2.27 -15.55 -8.28
C PRO A 123 -2.80 -16.82 -8.97
N GLY A 124 -3.40 -17.73 -8.20
CA GLY A 124 -4.04 -18.94 -8.71
C GLY A 124 -3.16 -19.74 -9.69
N ARG A 125 -3.56 -19.79 -10.98
CA ARG A 125 -2.89 -20.55 -12.05
C ARG A 125 -1.68 -19.83 -12.67
N ALA A 126 -1.46 -18.55 -12.35
CA ALA A 126 -0.35 -17.76 -12.86
C ALA A 126 0.85 -17.79 -11.89
N GLY A 127 2.06 -17.79 -12.44
CA GLY A 127 3.30 -17.89 -11.68
C GLY A 127 4.03 -16.54 -11.63
N VAL A 128 4.47 -16.13 -10.45
CA VAL A 128 5.15 -14.85 -10.24
C VAL A 128 6.63 -14.95 -10.56
N ARG A 129 7.16 -13.99 -11.34
CA ARG A 129 8.58 -13.86 -11.65
C ARG A 129 8.98 -12.39 -11.68
N ASN A 130 10.17 -12.04 -11.20
CA ASN A 130 10.69 -10.69 -11.41
C ASN A 130 11.03 -10.48 -12.89
N ALA A 131 10.75 -9.30 -13.42
CA ALA A 131 11.19 -8.95 -14.76
C ALA A 131 12.70 -8.64 -14.72
N ASP A 132 13.47 -9.22 -15.66
CA ASP A 132 14.88 -8.89 -15.81
C ASP A 132 15.02 -7.40 -16.14
N HIS A 133 15.93 -6.72 -15.43
CA HIS A 133 16.15 -5.30 -15.61
C HIS A 133 16.70 -5.03 -17.02
N PRO A 134 16.10 -4.14 -17.84
CA PRO A 134 16.52 -3.97 -19.21
C PRO A 134 17.82 -3.17 -19.29
N SER A 135 18.95 -3.87 -19.29
CA SER A 135 20.31 -3.39 -19.58
C SER A 135 20.87 -2.27 -18.66
N GLU A 136 22.20 -2.26 -18.48
CA GLU A 136 22.94 -1.30 -17.61
C GLU A 136 22.72 0.19 -17.93
N ARG A 137 22.06 0.52 -19.05
CA ARG A 137 21.91 1.88 -19.56
C ARG A 137 20.89 2.74 -18.80
N TYR A 138 20.03 2.14 -17.99
CA TYR A 138 18.98 2.83 -17.22
C TYR A 138 19.14 2.68 -15.70
N ARG A 139 20.38 2.64 -15.19
CA ARG A 139 20.63 2.87 -13.75
C ARG A 139 20.39 4.33 -13.39
N SER A 140 19.12 4.72 -13.28
CA SER A 140 18.73 5.84 -12.42
C SER A 140 18.64 5.32 -10.98
N ASN A 141 18.96 6.15 -9.98
CA ASN A 141 18.97 5.80 -8.54
C ASN A 141 17.59 5.39 -7.96
N SER A 142 16.62 5.04 -8.79
CA SER A 142 15.29 4.58 -8.40
C SER A 142 15.17 3.09 -8.71
N THR A 143 15.41 2.25 -7.71
CA THR A 143 15.10 0.80 -7.73
C THR A 143 13.59 0.58 -7.64
N ALA A 144 12.81 1.06 -8.60
CA ALA A 144 11.42 0.66 -8.74
C ALA A 144 11.36 -0.84 -9.04
N GLY A 145 10.61 -1.60 -8.25
CA GLY A 145 10.44 -3.05 -8.45
C GLY A 145 9.47 -3.31 -9.60
N CYS A 146 9.85 -4.20 -10.51
CA CYS A 146 8.99 -4.66 -11.61
C CYS A 146 8.76 -6.16 -11.48
N VAL A 147 7.52 -6.55 -11.23
CA VAL A 147 7.12 -7.96 -11.07
C VAL A 147 6.25 -8.37 -12.24
N MET A 148 6.61 -9.47 -12.91
CA MET A 148 5.78 -10.12 -13.91
C MET A 148 4.91 -11.17 -13.22
N LEU A 149 3.60 -11.06 -13.36
CA LEU A 149 2.60 -11.96 -12.78
C LEU A 149 1.92 -12.76 -13.89
#